data_AF-Q6IQZ8-F1
#
_entry.id   AF-Q6IQZ8-F1
#
_cell.length_a   1.000
_cell.length_b   1.000
_cell.length_c   1.000
_cell.angle_alpha   90.00
_cell.angle_beta   90.00
_cell.angle_gamma   90.00
#
_symmetry.space_group_name_H-M   'P 1'
#
loop_
_entity.id
_entity.type
_entity.pdbx_description
1 polymer ?
#
loop_
_entity_poly.entity_id
_entity_poly.type
_entity_poly.pdbx_seq_one_letter_code
_entity_poly.pdbx_strand_id
1 'polypeptide(L)'
;MEHLSVELVSGPLRLIAAKNEKSSGELNRFLAKSVWTPQDRQCILDSLAQLLLDKDYTLLLGRQLRPILLDLLERNAKAIKTGGQVNHDLHERLSVSMSKLIGSHPDVLP
;
A
#
# COMPACT_ATOMS: atom_id res chain seq x y z
N MET A 1 -7.79 -12.85 0.18
CA MET A 1 -6.56 -13.43 -0.37
C MET A 1 -5.41 -12.58 0.14
N GLU A 2 -4.66 -13.02 1.16
CA GLU A 2 -3.51 -12.28 1.68
C GLU A 2 -2.25 -12.69 0.91
N HIS A 3 -1.88 -11.95 -0.14
CA HIS A 3 -0.72 -12.25 -0.99
C HIS A 3 0.56 -11.53 -0.54
N LEU A 4 0.77 -11.37 0.78
CA LEU A 4 2.03 -10.83 1.28
C LEU A 4 3.08 -11.95 1.41
N SER A 5 3.64 -12.37 0.27
CA SER A 5 4.78 -13.30 0.25
C SER A 5 6.05 -12.56 0.64
N VAL A 6 6.62 -12.91 1.81
CA VAL A 6 7.82 -12.28 2.40
C VAL A 6 8.96 -12.13 1.38
N GLU A 7 9.20 -13.17 0.59
CA GLU A 7 10.26 -13.17 -0.43
C GLU A 7 10.05 -12.12 -1.52
N LEU A 8 8.78 -11.93 -1.94
CA LEU A 8 8.43 -10.98 -3.00
C LEU A 8 8.46 -9.52 -2.52
N VAL A 9 8.21 -9.29 -1.23
CA VAL A 9 8.05 -7.93 -0.71
C VAL A 9 9.20 -7.46 0.16
N SER A 10 10.09 -8.32 0.67
CA SER A 10 11.13 -7.92 1.64
C SER A 10 12.09 -6.84 1.12
N GLY A 11 12.59 -6.98 -0.12
CA GLY A 11 13.44 -5.98 -0.78
C GLY A 11 12.70 -4.66 -1.03
N PRO A 12 11.57 -4.68 -1.76
CA PRO A 12 10.68 -3.53 -1.92
C PRO A 12 10.31 -2.81 -0.62
N LEU A 13 9.97 -3.58 0.41
CA LEU A 13 9.53 -3.07 1.70
C LEU A 13 10.66 -2.36 2.45
N ARG A 14 11.90 -2.89 2.39
CA ARG A 14 13.08 -2.20 2.94
C ARG A 14 13.35 -0.88 2.22
N LEU A 15 13.26 -0.86 0.88
CA LEU A 15 13.43 0.36 0.11
C LEU A 15 12.37 1.41 0.48
N ILE A 16 11.11 0.98 0.58
CA ILE A 16 10.00 1.85 0.97
C ILE A 16 10.18 2.35 2.40
N ALA A 17 10.55 1.49 3.35
CA ALA A 17 10.78 1.89 4.74
C ALA A 17 11.94 2.89 4.87
N ALA A 18 13.01 2.72 4.09
CA ALA A 18 14.13 3.66 4.06
C ALA A 18 13.78 5.02 3.44
N LYS A 19 12.79 5.07 2.55
CA LYS A 19 12.32 6.31 1.92
C LYS A 19 11.17 6.97 2.69
N ASN A 20 10.39 6.21 3.44
CA ASN A 20 9.24 6.70 4.18
C ASN A 20 9.65 7.24 5.55
N GLU A 21 10.04 8.51 5.62
CA GLU A 21 10.46 9.15 6.87
C GLU A 21 9.33 9.25 7.91
N LYS A 22 8.05 9.33 7.49
CA LYS A 22 6.91 9.52 8.39
C LYS A 22 6.51 8.26 9.16
N SER A 23 6.61 7.09 8.54
CA SER A 23 6.19 5.80 9.14
C SER A 23 7.27 4.72 9.09
N SER A 24 8.53 5.12 8.87
CA SER A 24 9.69 4.22 8.80
C SER A 24 9.75 3.27 9.99
N GLY A 25 9.44 3.77 11.19
CA GLY A 25 9.53 3.01 12.45
C GLY A 25 8.62 1.77 12.48
N GLU A 26 7.39 1.87 11.99
CA GLU A 26 6.45 0.74 11.99
C GLU A 26 6.85 -0.32 10.96
N LEU A 27 7.18 0.10 9.73
CA LEU A 27 7.64 -0.84 8.69
C LEU A 27 8.96 -1.52 9.09
N ASN A 28 9.90 -0.78 9.67
CA ASN A 28 11.16 -1.33 10.17
C ASN A 28 10.96 -2.32 11.32
N ARG A 29 9.96 -2.09 12.19
CA ARG A 29 9.60 -3.04 13.25
C ARG A 29 9.17 -4.38 12.67
N PHE A 30 8.38 -4.39 11.59
CA PHE A 30 8.00 -5.63 10.91
C PHE A 30 9.18 -6.28 10.19
N LEU A 31 10.03 -5.49 9.52
CA LEU A 31 11.23 -5.97 8.83
C LEU A 31 12.26 -6.62 9.77
N ALA A 32 12.25 -6.29 11.06
CA ALA A 32 13.10 -6.91 12.08
C ALA A 32 12.62 -8.31 12.50
N LYS A 33 11.37 -8.70 12.18
CA LYS A 33 10.82 -10.02 12.53
C LYS A 33 11.25 -11.06 11.50
N SER A 34 11.66 -12.24 11.95
CA SER A 34 11.99 -13.37 11.08
C SER A 34 10.76 -14.05 10.46
N VAL A 35 9.61 -13.96 11.15
CA VAL A 35 8.32 -14.51 10.72
C VAL A 35 7.23 -13.48 10.98
N TRP A 36 6.36 -13.25 9.99
CA TRP A 36 5.16 -12.42 10.15
C TRP A 36 3.94 -13.28 10.51
N THR A 37 3.19 -12.86 11.52
CA THR A 37 1.87 -13.40 11.82
C THR A 37 0.85 -12.89 10.80
N PRO A 38 -0.35 -13.50 10.68
CA PRO A 38 -1.42 -12.94 9.86
C PRO A 38 -1.74 -11.47 10.22
N GLN A 39 -1.74 -11.14 11.52
CA GLN A 39 -1.95 -9.78 12.01
C GLN A 39 -0.83 -8.84 11.55
N ASP A 40 0.44 -9.26 11.61
CA ASP A 40 1.55 -8.46 11.09
C ASP A 40 1.36 -8.17 9.59
N ARG A 41 0.99 -9.19 8.80
CA ARG A 41 0.77 -9.04 7.36
C ARG A 41 -0.35 -8.03 7.08
N GLN A 42 -1.44 -8.13 7.82
CA GLN A 42 -2.57 -7.21 7.70
C GLN A 42 -2.14 -5.77 8.04
N CYS A 43 -1.42 -5.56 9.15
CA CYS A 43 -0.89 -4.24 9.51
C CYS A 43 0.04 -3.68 8.43
N ILE A 44 0.96 -4.48 7.90
CA ILE A 44 1.87 -4.06 6.81
C ILE A 44 1.06 -3.63 5.59
N LEU A 45 0.09 -4.44 5.16
CA LEU A 45 -0.74 -4.13 3.99
C LEU A 45 -1.57 -2.85 4.20
N ASP A 46 -2.08 -2.63 5.41
CA ASP A 46 -2.85 -1.42 5.73
C ASP A 46 -1.94 -0.17 5.75
N SER A 47 -0.73 -0.26 6.32
CA SER A 47 0.26 0.81 6.27
C SER A 47 0.67 1.12 4.82
N LEU A 48 0.90 0.10 3.99
CA LEU A 48 1.24 0.27 2.58
C LEU A 48 0.09 0.86 1.76
N ALA A 49 -1.15 0.44 2.04
CA ALA A 49 -2.33 0.99 1.39
C ALA A 49 -2.49 2.48 1.70
N GLN A 50 -2.28 2.90 2.94
CA GLN A 50 -2.31 4.31 3.31
C GLN A 50 -1.17 5.11 2.68
N LEU A 51 0.04 4.53 2.63
CA LEU A 51 1.21 5.16 2.00
C LEU A 51 1.04 5.32 0.49
N LEU A 52 0.33 4.40 -0.17
CA LEU A 52 0.02 4.49 -1.61
C LEU A 52 -0.77 5.77 -1.93
N LEU A 53 -1.60 6.23 -1.00
CA LEU A 53 -2.38 7.46 -1.08
C LEU A 53 -1.58 8.73 -0.75
N ASP A 54 -0.32 8.62 -0.35
CA ASP A 54 0.58 9.76 -0.21
C ASP A 54 1.20 10.07 -1.58
N LYS A 55 1.02 11.31 -2.02
CA LYS A 55 1.41 11.81 -3.35
C LYS A 55 2.89 11.61 -3.67
N ASP A 56 3.74 11.55 -2.64
CA ASP A 56 5.19 11.45 -2.76
C ASP A 56 5.63 9.98 -2.91
N TYR A 57 4.77 9.03 -2.54
CA TYR A 57 5.07 7.60 -2.50
C TYR A 57 4.28 6.76 -3.51
N THR A 58 3.16 7.26 -4.06
CA THR A 58 2.30 6.53 -5.00
C THR A 58 3.08 5.81 -6.11
N LEU A 59 3.96 6.53 -6.83
CA LEU A 59 4.71 5.97 -7.95
C LEU A 59 5.80 4.99 -7.50
N LEU A 60 6.42 5.22 -6.33
CA LEU A 60 7.39 4.31 -5.75
C LEU A 60 6.72 2.97 -5.43
N LEU A 61 5.58 2.99 -4.73
CA LEU A 61 4.84 1.78 -4.39
C LEU A 61 4.31 1.07 -5.62
N GLY A 62 3.77 1.79 -6.60
CA GLY A 62 3.32 1.20 -7.87
C GLY A 62 4.40 0.37 -8.56
N ARG A 63 5.64 0.89 -8.59
CA ARG A 63 6.79 0.21 -9.20
C ARG A 63 7.31 -0.95 -8.36
N GLN A 64 7.40 -0.77 -7.05
CA GLN A 64 8.07 -1.73 -6.15
C GLN A 64 7.14 -2.85 -5.69
N LEU A 65 5.84 -2.60 -5.62
CA LEU A 65 4.84 -3.53 -5.08
C LEU A 65 3.83 -3.96 -6.15
N ARG A 66 4.28 -4.04 -7.41
CA ARG A 66 3.46 -4.43 -8.56
C ARG A 66 2.60 -5.68 -8.30
N PRO A 67 3.11 -6.78 -7.70
CA PRO A 67 2.31 -7.99 -7.48
C PRO A 67 1.11 -7.82 -6.54
N ILE A 68 1.16 -6.80 -5.65
CA ILE A 68 0.11 -6.55 -4.65
C ILE A 68 -0.60 -5.21 -4.87
N LEU A 69 -0.26 -4.47 -5.93
CA LEU A 69 -0.78 -3.12 -6.17
C LEU A 69 -2.31 -3.08 -6.21
N LEU A 70 -2.94 -4.04 -6.91
CA LEU A 70 -4.39 -4.11 -7.00
C LEU A 70 -5.05 -4.42 -5.64
N ASP A 71 -4.42 -5.27 -4.81
CA ASP A 71 -4.90 -5.54 -3.44
C ASP A 71 -4.85 -4.27 -2.58
N LEU A 72 -3.78 -3.48 -2.68
CA LEU A 72 -3.66 -2.20 -1.96
C LEU A 72 -4.70 -1.17 -2.42
N LEU A 73 -5.01 -1.11 -3.73
CA LEU A 73 -6.06 -0.23 -4.26
C LEU A 73 -7.45 -0.69 -3.79
N GLU A 74 -7.73 -1.99 -3.82
CA GLU A 74 -8.99 -2.56 -3.35
C GLU A 74 -9.20 -2.33 -1.85
N ARG A 75 -8.15 -2.45 -1.03
CA ARG A 75 -8.18 -2.12 0.41
C ARG A 75 -8.59 -0.67 0.64
N ASN A 76 -8.02 0.27 -0.11
CA ASN A 76 -8.42 1.68 -0.04
C ASN A 76 -9.87 1.89 -0.52
N ALA A 77 -10.29 1.23 -1.60
CA ALA A 77 -11.67 1.30 -2.09
C ALA A 77 -12.69 0.81 -1.06
N LYS A 78 -12.36 -0.24 -0.29
CA LYS A 78 -13.16 -0.72 0.84
C LYS A 78 -13.15 0.28 2.00
N ALA A 79 -11.98 0.84 2.34
CA ALA A 79 -11.83 1.81 3.42
C ALA A 79 -12.72 3.05 3.21
N ILE A 80 -12.85 3.53 1.96
CA ILE A 80 -13.69 4.69 1.60
C ILE A 80 -15.15 4.53 2.05
N LYS A 81 -15.71 3.31 2.01
CA LYS A 81 -17.13 3.06 2.29
C LYS A 81 -17.42 2.60 3.72
N THR A 82 -16.44 2.71 4.62
CA THR A 82 -16.56 2.22 5.99
C THR A 82 -17.58 3.05 6.78
N GLY A 83 -18.55 2.38 7.42
CA GLY A 83 -19.55 3.05 8.28
C GLY A 83 -20.78 3.61 7.54
N GLY A 84 -21.05 3.18 6.30
CA GLY A 84 -22.23 3.61 5.54
C GLY A 84 -22.16 5.03 4.97
N GLN A 85 -21.04 5.72 5.16
CA GLN A 85 -20.72 7.03 4.62
C GLN A 85 -19.49 6.91 3.72
N VAL A 86 -19.36 7.80 2.74
CA VAL A 86 -18.19 7.88 1.87
C VAL A 86 -17.17 8.83 2.51
N ASN A 87 -15.96 8.35 2.76
CA ASN A 87 -14.85 9.23 3.12
C ASN A 87 -14.34 9.95 1.85
N HIS A 88 -14.76 11.20 1.68
CA HIS A 88 -14.44 12.00 0.50
C HIS A 88 -12.94 12.31 0.36
N ASP A 89 -12.22 12.53 1.47
CA ASP A 89 -10.77 12.75 1.44
C ASP A 89 -10.03 11.51 0.90
N LEU A 90 -10.34 10.33 1.44
CA LEU A 90 -9.76 9.08 0.95
C LEU A 90 -10.13 8.81 -0.51
N HIS A 91 -11.36 9.13 -0.91
CA HIS A 91 -11.81 8.99 -2.29
C HIS A 91 -11.01 9.88 -3.25
N GLU A 92 -10.80 11.14 -2.90
CA GLU A 92 -10.01 12.07 -3.70
C GLU A 92 -8.55 11.60 -3.80
N ARG A 93 -7.93 11.25 -2.67
CA ARG A 93 -6.55 10.76 -2.63
C ARG A 93 -6.38 9.46 -3.44
N LEU A 94 -7.36 8.56 -3.40
CA LEU A 94 -7.36 7.34 -4.21
C LEU A 94 -7.47 7.68 -5.71
N SER A 95 -8.40 8.55 -6.09
CA SER A 95 -8.55 8.99 -7.49
C SER A 95 -7.27 9.61 -8.05
N VAL A 96 -6.62 10.50 -7.28
CA VAL A 96 -5.34 11.10 -7.66
C VAL A 96 -4.25 10.05 -7.80
N SER A 97 -4.19 9.09 -6.87
CA SER A 97 -3.19 8.03 -6.89
C SER A 97 -3.37 7.10 -8.08
N MET A 98 -4.61 6.70 -8.38
CA MET A 98 -4.94 5.90 -9.56
C MET A 98 -4.56 6.63 -10.84
N SER A 99 -4.91 7.92 -10.98
CA SER A 99 -4.56 8.75 -12.13
C SER A 99 -3.05 8.75 -12.42
N LYS A 100 -2.22 8.87 -11.38
CA LYS A 100 -0.76 8.78 -11.50
C LYS A 100 -0.27 7.40 -11.94
N LEU A 101 -0.95 6.33 -11.53
CA LEU A 101 -0.53 4.96 -11.80
C LEU A 101 -0.87 4.51 -13.22
N ILE A 102 -2.00 4.97 -13.79
CA ILE A 102 -2.54 4.52 -15.09
C ILE A 102 -1.49 4.53 -16.21
N GLY A 103 -0.65 5.57 -16.29
CA GLY A 103 0.36 5.67 -17.35
C GLY A 103 1.42 4.56 -17.31
N SER A 104 1.68 3.99 -16.14
CA SER A 104 2.64 2.89 -15.93
C SER A 104 1.98 1.52 -15.69
N HIS A 105 0.71 1.54 -15.28
CA HIS A 105 -0.02 0.39 -14.76
C HIS A 105 -1.48 0.51 -15.22
N PRO A 106 -1.78 0.25 -16.50
CA PRO A 106 -3.11 0.49 -17.06
C PRO A 106 -4.21 -0.40 -16.46
N ASP A 107 -3.82 -1.56 -15.92
CA ASP A 107 -4.66 -2.53 -15.20
C ASP A 107 -5.23 -2.01 -13.86
N VAL A 108 -4.83 -0.83 -13.40
CA VAL A 108 -5.49 -0.18 -12.25
C VAL A 108 -6.87 0.37 -12.61
N LEU A 109 -7.18 0.51 -13.91
CA LEU A 109 -8.53 0.79 -14.37
C LEU A 109 -9.31 -0.52 -14.50
N PRO A 110 -10.54 -0.59 -13.96
CA PRO A 110 -11.45 -1.70 -14.19
C PRO A 110 -11.99 -1.73 -15.63
#